data_AF-A0A8I1RDU5-F1
#
_entry.id   AF-A0A8I1RDU5-F1
#
_cell.length_a   1.000
_cell.length_b   1.000
_cell.length_c   1.000
_cell.angle_alpha   90.00
_cell.angle_beta   90.00
_cell.angle_gamma   90.00
#
_symmetry.space_group_name_H-M   'P 1'
#
loop_
_entity.id
_entity.type
_entity.pdbx_description
1 polymer ?
#
loop_
_entity_poly.entity_id
_entity_poly.type
_entity_poly.pdbx_seq_one_letter_code
_entity_poly.pdbx_strand_id
1 'polypeptide(L)'
;MTLKAQIPYGAYWSTPFARWQGSFANLHSIEFAAHVARAELARRRIDPKVFDYGALGLSVPQQHSFYGLPWLAGLLGAGHIGGPT
;
A
#
# COMPACT_ATOMS: atom_id res chain seq x y z
N MET A 1 2.47 0.60 -34.10
CA MET A 1 2.97 1.32 -32.92
C MET A 1 3.24 0.31 -31.82
N THR A 2 4.46 0.25 -31.30
CA THR A 2 4.82 -0.63 -30.17
C THR A 2 4.67 0.18 -28.88
N LEU A 3 3.87 -0.31 -27.93
CA LEU A 3 3.71 0.34 -26.64
C LEU A 3 5.03 0.25 -25.86
N LYS A 4 5.55 1.40 -25.39
CA LYS A 4 6.79 1.49 -24.61
C LYS A 4 6.58 1.22 -23.11
N ALA A 5 5.37 1.48 -22.61
CA ALA A 5 4.98 1.27 -21.21
C ALA A 5 3.47 1.05 -21.13
N GLN A 6 3.04 0.29 -20.11
CA GLN A 6 1.63 0.01 -19.84
C GLN A 6 1.41 -0.19 -18.33
N ILE A 7 0.23 0.19 -17.85
CA ILE A 7 -0.18 -0.09 -16.48
C ILE A 7 -0.85 -1.47 -16.46
N PRO A 8 -0.41 -2.43 -15.62
CA PRO A 8 -0.99 -3.76 -15.58
C PRO A 8 -2.44 -3.70 -15.09
N TYR A 9 -3.36 -4.22 -15.91
CA TYR A 9 -4.75 -4.36 -15.54
C TYR A 9 -4.91 -5.39 -14.42
N GLY A 10 -5.81 -5.11 -13.47
CA GLY A 10 -6.12 -6.01 -12.35
C GLY A 10 -5.17 -5.90 -11.15
N ALA A 11 -4.12 -5.08 -11.20
CA ALA A 11 -3.20 -4.83 -10.08
C ALA A 11 -3.58 -3.61 -9.21
N TYR A 12 -4.85 -3.21 -9.25
CA TYR A 12 -5.41 -2.14 -8.43
C TYR A 12 -6.52 -2.71 -7.53
N TRP A 13 -6.70 -2.10 -6.37
CA TRP A 13 -7.71 -2.49 -5.38
C TRP A 13 -7.99 -1.32 -4.44
N SER A 14 -9.08 -1.45 -3.69
CA SER A 14 -9.42 -0.58 -2.56
C SER A 14 -10.13 -1.41 -1.51
N THR A 15 -10.16 -0.90 -0.29
CA THR A 15 -11.02 -1.44 0.76
C THR A 15 -12.48 -1.04 0.49
N PRO A 16 -13.47 -1.73 1.09
CA PRO A 16 -14.82 -1.21 1.16
C PRO A 16 -14.84 0.19 1.80
N PHE A 17 -15.82 1.00 1.42
CA PHE A 17 -16.07 2.27 2.08
C PHE A 17 -16.61 2.02 3.50
N ALA A 18 -16.01 2.66 4.50
CA ALA A 18 -16.47 2.63 5.88
C ALA A 18 -16.94 4.04 6.29
N ARG A 19 -18.12 4.12 6.91
CA ARG A 19 -18.64 5.38 7.46
C ARG A 19 -17.71 5.94 8.54
N TRP A 20 -17.76 7.24 8.75
CA TRP A 20 -17.08 7.88 9.87
C TRP A 20 -17.51 7.25 11.22
N GLN A 21 -16.53 7.00 12.08
CA GLN A 21 -16.69 6.20 13.32
C GLN A 21 -17.34 4.81 13.09
N GLY A 22 -17.06 4.19 11.94
CA GLY A 22 -17.53 2.85 11.58
C GLY A 22 -16.53 1.74 11.88
N SER A 23 -16.60 0.65 11.10
CA SER A 23 -15.88 -0.60 11.34
C SER A 23 -14.36 -0.51 11.42
N PHE A 24 -13.74 0.53 10.83
CA PHE A 24 -12.29 0.72 10.80
C PHE A 24 -11.80 1.89 11.67
N ALA A 25 -12.67 2.46 12.52
CA ALA A 25 -12.38 3.68 13.27
C ALA A 25 -11.16 3.55 14.22
N ASN A 26 -10.87 2.35 14.70
CA ASN A 26 -9.79 2.09 15.66
C ASN A 26 -8.49 1.59 15.00
N LEU A 27 -8.45 1.53 13.66
CA LEU A 27 -7.28 1.01 12.94
C LEU A 27 -6.28 2.13 12.61
N HIS A 28 -5.00 1.79 12.67
CA HIS A 28 -3.96 2.61 12.05
C HIS A 28 -4.00 2.45 10.52
N SER A 29 -4.07 3.55 9.76
CA SER A 29 -4.23 3.48 8.30
C SER A 29 -3.09 2.75 7.61
N ILE A 30 -1.83 3.00 8.01
CA ILE A 30 -0.65 2.35 7.42
C ILE A 30 -0.63 0.84 7.69
N GLU A 31 -0.90 0.41 8.92
CA GLU A 31 -0.95 -1.01 9.26
C GLU A 31 -2.08 -1.73 8.52
N PHE A 32 -3.24 -1.08 8.42
CA PHE A 32 -4.37 -1.60 7.66
C PHE A 32 -4.07 -1.66 6.16
N ALA A 33 -3.41 -0.65 5.60
CA ALA A 33 -2.96 -0.65 4.21
C ALA A 33 -1.98 -1.81 3.95
N ALA A 34 -1.02 -2.04 4.84
CA ALA A 34 -0.09 -3.16 4.74
C ALA A 34 -0.80 -4.53 4.84
N HIS A 35 -1.78 -4.66 5.75
CA HIS A 35 -2.60 -5.87 5.87
C HIS A 35 -3.34 -6.19 4.56
N VAL A 36 -4.03 -5.20 4.00
CA VAL A 36 -4.84 -5.36 2.77
C VAL A 36 -3.95 -5.61 1.56
N ALA A 37 -2.88 -4.83 1.39
CA ALA A 37 -1.97 -4.98 0.26
C ALA A 37 -1.28 -6.35 0.28
N ARG A 38 -0.87 -6.87 1.44
CA ARG A 38 -0.32 -8.24 1.53
C ARG A 38 -1.32 -9.30 1.05
N ALA A 39 -2.59 -9.18 1.44
CA ALA A 39 -3.64 -10.11 1.00
C ALA A 39 -3.89 -10.03 -0.52
N GLU A 40 -3.96 -8.81 -1.07
CA GLU A 40 -4.22 -8.58 -2.49
C GLU A 40 -3.05 -9.00 -3.39
N LEU A 41 -1.80 -8.80 -2.94
CA LEU A 41 -0.60 -9.29 -3.61
C LEU A 41 -0.57 -10.82 -3.63
N ALA A 42 -0.84 -11.47 -2.48
CA ALA A 42 -0.91 -12.92 -2.39
C ALA A 42 -1.99 -13.50 -3.32
N ARG A 43 -3.19 -12.89 -3.36
CA ARG A 43 -4.29 -13.30 -4.26
C ARG A 43 -3.88 -13.27 -5.74
N ARG A 44 -2.97 -12.36 -6.11
CA ARG A 44 -2.44 -12.20 -7.48
C ARG A 44 -1.12 -12.92 -7.70
N ARG A 45 -0.57 -13.57 -6.68
CA ARG A 45 0.75 -14.24 -6.70
C ARG A 45 1.88 -13.26 -7.10
N ILE A 46 1.81 -12.03 -6.60
CA ILE A 46 2.85 -11.02 -6.79
C ILE A 46 3.73 -11.03 -5.54
N ASP A 47 5.02 -11.33 -5.70
CA ASP A 47 5.99 -11.21 -4.63
C ASP A 47 6.26 -9.72 -4.36
N PRO A 48 6.11 -9.20 -3.13
CA PRO A 48 6.45 -7.81 -2.80
C PRO A 48 7.88 -7.39 -3.18
N LYS A 49 8.80 -8.34 -3.34
CA LYS A 49 10.17 -8.08 -3.76
C LYS A 49 10.33 -7.60 -5.21
N VAL A 50 9.29 -7.73 -6.04
CA VAL A 50 9.34 -7.26 -7.45
C VAL A 50 9.26 -5.74 -7.57
N PHE A 51 8.88 -5.03 -6.51
CA PHE A 51 8.77 -3.58 -6.54
C PHE A 51 10.14 -2.94 -6.35
N ASP A 52 10.41 -1.88 -7.11
CA ASP A 52 11.64 -1.09 -7.00
C ASP A 52 11.41 0.27 -6.31
N TYR A 53 10.15 0.69 -6.20
CA TYR A 53 9.77 2.03 -5.74
C TYR A 53 8.35 2.03 -5.18
N GLY A 54 8.10 2.91 -4.21
CA GLY A 54 6.76 3.18 -3.70
C GLY A 54 6.49 4.67 -3.57
N ALA A 55 5.21 5.04 -3.58
CA ALA A 55 4.76 6.36 -3.20
C ALA A 55 3.56 6.20 -2.28
N LEU A 56 3.63 6.80 -1.09
CA LEU A 56 2.54 6.80 -0.13
C LEU A 56 1.89 8.18 -0.09
N GLY A 57 0.56 8.23 -0.04
CA GLY A 57 -0.18 9.48 0.14
C GLY A 57 -1.08 9.39 1.36
N LEU A 58 -1.06 10.43 2.20
CA LEU A 58 -1.86 10.55 3.43
C LEU A 58 -2.34 12.00 3.55
N SER A 59 -3.63 12.20 3.86
CA SER A 59 -4.19 13.53 4.13
C SER A 59 -4.36 13.83 5.62
N VAL A 60 -4.43 12.79 6.45
CA VAL A 60 -4.51 12.89 7.91
C VAL A 60 -3.31 12.16 8.51
N PRO A 61 -2.34 12.90 9.08
CA PRO A 61 -1.19 12.28 9.74
C PRO A 61 -1.63 11.41 10.93
N GLN A 62 -1.03 10.24 11.06
CA GLN A 62 -1.11 9.37 12.23
C GLN A 62 0.30 9.10 12.75
N GLN A 63 0.41 8.40 13.88
CA GLN A 63 1.71 8.02 14.43
C GLN A 63 2.58 7.35 13.35
N HIS A 64 3.87 7.69 13.29
CA HIS A 64 4.83 7.20 12.28
C HIS A 64 4.60 7.67 10.83
N SER A 65 3.72 8.63 10.57
CA SER A 65 3.52 9.16 9.21
C SER A 65 4.78 9.77 8.58
N PHE A 66 5.70 10.30 9.39
CA PHE A 66 6.97 10.87 8.92
C PHE A 66 7.82 9.89 8.10
N TYR A 67 7.78 8.61 8.45
CA TYR A 67 8.47 7.52 7.75
C TYR A 67 7.47 6.50 7.22
N GLY A 68 6.31 6.98 6.78
CA GLY A 68 5.16 6.14 6.47
C GLY A 68 5.42 5.12 5.36
N LEU A 69 6.04 5.52 4.24
CA LEU A 69 6.35 4.59 3.15
C LEU A 69 7.40 3.53 3.58
N PRO A 70 8.57 3.89 4.15
CA PRO A 70 9.49 2.89 4.68
C PRO A 70 8.84 1.91 5.67
N TRP A 71 7.94 2.40 6.52
CA TRP A 71 7.23 1.55 7.47
C TRP A 71 6.25 0.60 6.77
N LEU A 72 5.42 1.12 5.86
CA LEU A 72 4.51 0.32 5.03
C LEU A 72 5.28 -0.78 4.26
N ALA A 73 6.39 -0.39 3.61
CA ALA A 73 7.24 -1.29 2.83
C ALA A 73 7.81 -2.42 3.70
N GLY A 74 8.30 -2.10 4.91
CA GLY A 74 8.75 -3.08 5.88
C GLY A 74 7.64 -4.06 6.28
N LEU A 75 6.44 -3.56 6.60
CA LEU A 75 5.27 -4.40 6.95
C LEU A 75 4.79 -5.30 5.80
N LEU A 76 5.01 -4.87 4.55
CA LEU A 76 4.67 -5.62 3.34
C LEU A 76 5.72 -6.67 2.96
N GLY A 77 6.91 -6.66 3.57
CA GLY A 77 8.02 -7.51 3.16
C GLY A 77 8.79 -6.99 1.94
N ALA A 78 8.57 -5.72 1.57
CA ALA A 78 9.28 -5.00 0.50
C ALA A 78 10.25 -3.96 1.08
N GLY A 79 10.89 -4.27 2.21
CA GLY A 79 11.69 -3.29 2.98
C GLY A 79 12.91 -2.70 2.25
N HIS A 80 13.24 -3.20 1.06
CA HIS A 80 14.30 -2.64 0.20
C HIS A 80 13.85 -1.41 -0.59
N ILE A 81 12.54 -1.15 -0.69
CA ILE A 81 12.03 -0.02 -1.47
C ILE A 81 11.93 1.26 -0.63
N GLY A 82 12.16 2.38 -1.29
CA GLY A 82 11.94 3.72 -0.75
C GLY A 82 11.13 4.59 -1.70
N GLY A 83 10.96 5.85 -1.31
CA GLY A 83 10.21 6.84 -2.08
C GLY A 83 9.51 7.87 -1.18
N PRO A 84 8.68 8.75 -1.77
CA PRO A 84 7.99 9.81 -1.06
C PRO A 84 6.85 9.28 -0.18
N THR A 85 6.65 9.96 0.94
CA THR A 85 5.46 9.88 1.81
C THR A 85 4.81 11.25 1.87
#